data_AF-A0A1T5GG59-F1
#
_entry.id   AF-A0A1T5GG59-F1
#
_cell.length_a   1.000
_cell.length_b   1.000
_cell.length_c   1.000
_cell.angle_alpha   90.00
_cell.angle_beta   90.00
_cell.angle_gamma   90.00
#
_symmetry.space_group_name_H-M   'P 1'
#
loop_
_entity.id
_entity.type
_entity.pdbx_description
1 polymer ?
#
loop_
_entity_poly.entity_id
_entity_poly.type
_entity_poly.pdbx_seq_one_letter_code
_entity_poly.pdbx_strand_id
1 'polypeptide(L)'
;MVRIEISREVFRNDLYALVKAFLPAEEISIKVVPELLEQILLDTGLFTEPGEHDAKRYAYRLFFNDERLASFLLVDVSDTERVDMKNRLKRDLYHVLSKRFEKELPWGTLNGIRPTNMAKKCLESGLSADETKEYMRSTYLVSDEKNDLAVDIAEREIRILSGFRHNGYSLYIGIPFCPTTCLYCSFTSYPIGAWASRVDQYLDCVEKEIRFTAEAFKDQTLDTIYVGGGTPTTLTPDQFERLFTCLEKELDLSHLKEFTVESGRPDSITIEKLRVMKKHGVTRLSVNPQTMKDETLKLIGRHHSVDDVRRAFVDAREVGFDNINMDMILGLPGETDDDVRNTVEEIKKLGPDDLTVHSLAIKRASRLAEVIDKMGYDCIHTTDNTMKIAEQGAKDMGLVPYYLYRQKNISGNFENTGYSRPGKEGLYNILMMEEVQSIVAIGAGTVTKRLLDDGNTVRCDTHKDVELYMNEIDEMVARKRKLFMD
;
A
#
# COMPACT_ATOMS: atom_id res chain seq x y z
N MET A 1 -23.70 16.79 -4.06
CA MET A 1 -23.71 16.43 -2.62
C MET A 1 -24.46 15.11 -2.41
N VAL A 2 -23.86 14.17 -1.69
CA VAL A 2 -24.49 12.87 -1.36
C VAL A 2 -24.97 12.87 0.09
N ARG A 3 -26.21 12.44 0.33
CA ARG A 3 -26.77 12.23 1.67
C ARG A 3 -27.21 10.78 1.82
N ILE A 4 -26.82 10.16 2.93
CA ILE A 4 -27.25 8.82 3.34
C ILE A 4 -27.94 8.93 4.69
N GLU A 5 -29.19 8.49 4.75
CA GLU A 5 -29.92 8.29 5.99
C GLU A 5 -29.81 6.81 6.36
N ILE A 6 -29.44 6.49 7.60
CA ILE A 6 -29.31 5.11 8.08
C ILE A 6 -30.14 4.93 9.36
N SER A 7 -30.70 3.74 9.59
CA SER A 7 -31.47 3.50 10.81
C SER A 7 -30.59 3.32 12.04
N ARG A 8 -29.36 2.83 11.86
CA ARG A 8 -28.38 2.53 12.93
C ARG A 8 -26.96 2.74 12.41
N GLU A 9 -26.00 2.91 13.32
CA GLU A 9 -24.57 3.09 12.98
C GLU A 9 -23.92 1.84 12.34
N VAL A 10 -24.57 0.68 12.41
CA VAL A 10 -24.08 -0.57 11.81
C VAL A 10 -23.89 -0.35 10.30
N PHE A 11 -22.76 -0.80 9.74
CA PHE A 11 -22.40 -0.66 8.31
C PHE A 11 -22.15 0.77 7.78
N ARG A 12 -22.16 1.81 8.63
CA ARG A 12 -21.87 3.20 8.21
C ARG A 12 -20.60 3.32 7.34
N ASN A 13 -19.52 2.69 7.79
CA ASN A 13 -18.23 2.75 7.10
C ASN A 13 -18.25 2.00 5.75
N ASP A 14 -19.01 0.91 5.66
CA ASP A 14 -19.16 0.13 4.42
C ASP A 14 -19.90 0.96 3.35
N LEU A 15 -21.01 1.59 3.74
CA LEU A 15 -21.78 2.49 2.86
C LEU A 15 -20.93 3.70 2.42
N TYR A 16 -20.28 4.37 3.38
CA TYR A 16 -19.40 5.50 3.10
C TYR A 16 -18.33 5.14 2.07
N ALA A 17 -17.61 4.03 2.31
CA ALA A 17 -16.50 3.63 1.47
C ALA A 17 -16.94 3.26 0.06
N LEU A 18 -18.09 2.59 -0.10
CA LEU A 18 -18.60 2.22 -1.42
C LEU A 18 -19.09 3.44 -2.21
N VAL A 19 -19.88 4.33 -1.59
CA VAL A 19 -20.30 5.59 -2.24
C VAL A 19 -19.09 6.43 -2.64
N LYS A 20 -18.07 6.53 -1.78
CA LYS A 20 -16.87 7.31 -2.06
C LYS A 20 -16.05 6.74 -3.22
N ALA A 21 -16.11 5.43 -3.46
CA ALA A 21 -15.46 4.80 -4.62
C ALA A 21 -16.14 5.16 -5.95
N PHE A 22 -17.46 5.34 -5.96
CA PHE A 22 -18.19 5.84 -7.13
C PHE A 22 -17.99 7.34 -7.34
N LEU A 23 -18.08 8.11 -6.25
CA LEU A 23 -18.14 9.57 -6.25
C LEU A 23 -17.00 10.18 -5.41
N PRO A 24 -15.74 10.11 -5.87
CA PRO A 24 -14.58 10.54 -5.08
C PRO A 24 -14.54 12.04 -4.82
N ALA A 25 -15.09 12.87 -5.71
CA ALA A 25 -15.14 14.33 -5.55
C ALA A 25 -16.27 14.82 -4.63
N GLU A 26 -17.30 13.99 -4.41
CA GLU A 26 -18.50 14.41 -3.68
C GLU A 26 -18.30 14.40 -2.17
N GLU A 27 -18.85 15.41 -1.49
CA GLU A 27 -19.06 15.36 -0.04
C GLU A 27 -20.20 14.41 0.30
N ILE A 28 -19.94 13.54 1.29
CA ILE A 28 -20.89 12.53 1.76
C ILE A 28 -21.29 12.86 3.19
N SER A 29 -22.58 13.13 3.40
CA SER A 29 -23.18 13.26 4.72
C SER A 29 -23.93 11.97 5.07
N ILE A 30 -23.60 11.36 6.21
CA ILE A 30 -24.33 10.19 6.73
C ILE A 30 -24.96 10.55 8.07
N LYS A 31 -26.28 10.39 8.18
CA LYS A 31 -27.07 10.71 9.37
C LYS A 31 -27.88 9.51 9.83
N VAL A 32 -27.87 9.26 11.14
CA VAL A 32 -28.78 8.29 11.76
C VAL A 32 -30.15 8.93 11.89
N VAL A 33 -31.19 8.26 11.38
CA VAL A 33 -32.59 8.69 11.45
C VAL A 33 -33.37 7.57 12.15
N PRO A 34 -33.74 7.76 13.44
CA PRO A 34 -34.38 6.70 14.24
C PRO A 34 -35.67 6.16 13.62
N GLU A 35 -36.49 7.03 13.03
CA GLU A 35 -37.79 6.69 12.43
C GLU A 35 -37.66 6.15 11.00
N LEU A 36 -36.44 5.96 10.48
CA LEU A 36 -36.23 5.57 9.08
C LEU A 36 -36.83 4.20 8.75
N LEU A 37 -36.77 3.26 9.70
CA LEU A 37 -37.36 1.92 9.52
C LEU A 37 -38.86 2.02 9.25
N GLU A 38 -39.58 2.76 10.10
CA GLU A 38 -41.02 2.99 9.96
C GLU A 38 -41.35 3.72 8.65
N GLN A 39 -40.58 4.75 8.30
CA GLN A 39 -40.75 5.49 7.06
C GLN A 39 -40.58 4.60 5.82
N ILE A 40 -39.58 3.72 5.79
CA ILE A 40 -39.35 2.82 4.65
C ILE A 40 -40.40 1.71 4.60
N LEU A 41 -40.84 1.20 5.76
CA LEU A 41 -41.94 0.21 5.82
C LEU A 41 -43.25 0.80 5.25
N LEU A 42 -43.56 2.05 5.60
CA LEU A 42 -44.69 2.78 5.02
C LEU A 42 -44.52 3.00 3.52
N ASP A 43 -43.33 3.39 3.05
CA ASP A 43 -43.03 3.60 1.63
C ASP A 43 -43.15 2.30 0.79
N THR A 44 -42.89 1.14 1.40
CA THR A 44 -42.85 -0.17 0.73
C THR A 44 -44.14 -0.96 0.84
N GLY A 45 -45.12 -0.50 1.64
CA GLY A 45 -46.37 -1.23 1.91
C GLY A 45 -46.17 -2.51 2.73
N LEU A 46 -45.01 -2.68 3.35
CA LEU A 46 -44.70 -3.82 4.23
C LEU A 46 -45.21 -3.50 5.64
N PHE A 47 -46.32 -4.13 6.03
CA PHE A 47 -46.84 -4.05 7.40
C PHE A 47 -46.22 -5.13 8.26
N THR A 48 -45.65 -4.76 9.40
CA THR A 48 -45.20 -5.72 10.42
C THR A 48 -45.67 -5.27 11.79
N GLU A 49 -46.07 -6.21 12.64
CA GLU A 49 -46.43 -5.89 14.03
C GLU A 49 -45.22 -5.27 14.78
N PRO A 50 -45.40 -4.17 15.54
CA PRO A 50 -44.35 -3.62 16.38
C PRO A 50 -43.92 -4.64 17.44
N GLY A 51 -42.62 -4.94 17.55
CA GLY A 51 -42.10 -5.93 18.53
C GLY A 51 -40.58 -6.13 18.47
N GLU A 52 -40.05 -7.08 19.26
CA GLU A 52 -38.62 -7.39 19.53
C GLU A 52 -37.68 -7.54 18.28
N HIS A 53 -38.22 -7.48 17.07
CA HIS A 53 -37.50 -7.68 15.81
C HIS A 53 -36.89 -6.43 15.19
N ASP A 54 -37.16 -5.21 15.66
CA ASP A 54 -36.56 -3.98 15.11
C ASP A 54 -35.04 -3.88 15.38
N ALA A 55 -34.57 -4.48 16.47
CA ALA A 55 -33.14 -4.64 16.76
C ALA A 55 -32.42 -5.53 15.72
N LYS A 56 -33.17 -6.28 14.91
CA LYS A 56 -32.68 -7.13 13.83
C LYS A 56 -33.04 -6.56 12.44
N ARG A 57 -33.29 -5.26 12.31
CA ARG A 57 -33.53 -4.63 11.00
C ARG A 57 -32.53 -3.52 10.74
N TYR A 58 -32.24 -3.33 9.47
CA TYR A 58 -31.38 -2.24 9.01
C TYR A 58 -31.99 -1.58 7.79
N ALA A 59 -31.98 -0.26 7.76
CA ALA A 59 -32.47 0.52 6.64
C ALA A 59 -31.47 1.59 6.27
N TYR A 60 -31.38 1.88 4.97
CA TYR A 60 -30.75 3.10 4.49
C TYR A 60 -31.57 3.74 3.37
N ARG A 61 -31.41 5.06 3.22
CA ARG A 61 -31.94 5.83 2.10
C ARG A 61 -30.81 6.70 1.53
N LEU A 62 -30.64 6.64 0.22
CA LEU A 62 -29.57 7.35 -0.49
C LEU A 62 -30.15 8.48 -1.33
N PHE A 63 -29.51 9.65 -1.26
CA PHE A 63 -29.83 10.82 -2.05
C PHE A 63 -28.61 11.38 -2.77
N PHE A 64 -28.82 11.91 -3.97
CA PHE A 64 -27.82 12.65 -4.74
C PHE A 64 -28.45 13.94 -5.27
N ASN A 65 -27.91 15.10 -4.90
CA ASN A 65 -28.47 16.41 -5.25
C ASN A 65 -29.98 16.50 -4.95
N ASP A 66 -30.36 16.09 -3.74
CA ASP A 66 -31.73 16.02 -3.21
C ASP A 66 -32.70 15.05 -3.94
N GLU A 67 -32.26 14.40 -5.00
CA GLU A 67 -32.97 13.29 -5.64
C GLU A 67 -32.77 12.00 -4.83
N ARG A 68 -33.86 11.32 -4.46
CA ARG A 68 -33.79 10.01 -3.79
C ARG A 68 -33.40 8.94 -4.81
N LEU A 69 -32.22 8.35 -4.63
CA LEU A 69 -31.70 7.28 -5.50
C LEU A 69 -32.18 5.89 -5.07
N ALA A 70 -32.23 5.61 -3.77
CA ALA A 70 -32.65 4.31 -3.25
C ALA A 70 -33.19 4.38 -1.83
N SER A 71 -34.04 3.40 -1.51
CA SER A 71 -34.46 3.02 -0.17
C SER A 71 -34.23 1.52 -0.03
N PHE A 72 -33.57 1.08 1.02
CA PHE A 72 -33.26 -0.32 1.26
C PHE A 72 -33.68 -0.73 2.67
N LEU A 73 -34.19 -1.95 2.79
CA LEU A 73 -34.57 -2.58 4.05
C LEU A 73 -33.98 -3.99 4.10
N LEU A 74 -33.16 -4.26 5.11
CA LEU A 74 -32.63 -5.57 5.43
C LEU A 74 -33.38 -6.12 6.65
N VAL A 75 -33.97 -7.30 6.47
CA VAL A 75 -34.72 -8.01 7.51
C VAL A 75 -33.82 -9.13 8.07
N ASP A 76 -33.69 -9.16 9.40
CA ASP A 76 -32.89 -10.08 10.21
C ASP A 76 -31.38 -9.80 10.29
N VAL A 77 -31.00 -8.92 11.23
CA VAL A 77 -29.63 -8.57 11.62
C VAL A 77 -29.20 -9.32 12.87
N SER A 78 -28.81 -10.58 12.68
CA SER A 78 -28.19 -11.42 13.71
C SER A 78 -26.66 -11.32 13.71
N ASP A 79 -26.01 -11.43 14.88
CA ASP A 79 -24.54 -11.39 14.94
C ASP A 79 -23.88 -12.58 14.21
N THR A 80 -24.56 -13.72 14.12
CA THR A 80 -24.10 -14.94 13.45
C THR A 80 -23.96 -14.80 11.92
N GLU A 81 -24.77 -13.96 11.27
CA GLU A 81 -24.76 -13.78 9.81
C GLU A 81 -24.22 -12.40 9.36
N ARG A 82 -23.58 -11.67 10.28
CA ARG A 82 -23.17 -10.27 10.07
C ARG A 82 -22.36 -10.03 8.79
N VAL A 83 -21.51 -10.98 8.41
CA VAL A 83 -20.67 -10.90 7.20
C VAL A 83 -21.53 -10.99 5.93
N ASP A 84 -22.47 -11.93 5.88
CA ASP A 84 -23.32 -12.14 4.70
C ASP A 84 -24.27 -10.98 4.49
N MET A 85 -24.85 -10.46 5.57
CA MET A 85 -25.69 -9.27 5.51
C MET A 85 -24.94 -8.04 5.04
N LYS A 86 -23.72 -7.84 5.54
CA LYS A 86 -22.83 -6.77 5.07
C LYS A 86 -22.61 -6.88 3.56
N ASN A 87 -22.37 -8.09 3.05
CA ASN A 87 -22.16 -8.31 1.62
C ASN A 87 -23.44 -8.07 0.81
N ARG A 88 -24.61 -8.51 1.28
CA ARG A 88 -25.91 -8.22 0.64
C ARG A 88 -26.17 -6.72 0.53
N LEU A 89 -26.00 -5.98 1.63
CA LEU A 89 -26.14 -4.52 1.68
C LEU A 89 -25.25 -3.84 0.63
N LYS A 90 -23.96 -4.22 0.59
CA LYS A 90 -23.00 -3.63 -0.37
C LYS A 90 -23.36 -3.95 -1.82
N ARG A 91 -23.83 -5.16 -2.13
CA ARG A 91 -24.24 -5.53 -3.50
C ARG A 91 -25.43 -4.69 -3.97
N ASP A 92 -26.44 -4.53 -3.13
CA ASP A 92 -27.60 -3.69 -3.45
C ASP A 92 -27.19 -2.24 -3.76
N LEU A 93 -26.43 -1.63 -2.84
CA LEU A 93 -25.91 -0.28 -3.03
C LEU A 93 -25.05 -0.17 -4.29
N TYR A 94 -24.20 -1.17 -4.57
CA TYR A 94 -23.39 -1.22 -5.78
C TYR A 94 -24.24 -1.19 -7.05
N HIS A 95 -25.31 -1.98 -7.13
CA HIS A 95 -26.17 -2.01 -8.31
C HIS A 95 -26.92 -0.68 -8.51
N VAL A 96 -27.40 -0.05 -7.44
CA VAL A 96 -28.02 1.28 -7.49
C VAL A 96 -27.05 2.31 -8.07
N LEU A 97 -25.84 2.38 -7.51
CA LEU A 97 -24.82 3.34 -7.94
C LEU A 97 -24.35 3.06 -9.37
N SER A 98 -24.09 1.79 -9.70
CA SER A 98 -23.61 1.40 -11.03
C SER A 98 -24.61 1.76 -12.12
N LYS A 99 -25.89 1.52 -11.88
CA LYS A 99 -26.96 1.88 -12.81
C LYS A 99 -27.12 3.40 -12.93
N ARG A 100 -27.05 4.14 -11.81
CA ARG A 100 -27.27 5.60 -11.80
C ARG A 100 -26.15 6.39 -12.48
N PHE A 101 -24.92 5.89 -12.37
CA PHE A 101 -23.72 6.58 -12.86
C PHE A 101 -23.09 5.88 -14.08
N GLU A 102 -23.73 4.84 -14.61
CA GLU A 102 -23.27 4.06 -15.77
C GLU A 102 -21.79 3.66 -15.64
N LYS A 103 -21.41 3.22 -14.44
CA LYS A 103 -20.04 2.96 -14.03
C LYS A 103 -19.96 1.65 -13.29
N GLU A 104 -18.92 0.87 -13.55
CA GLU A 104 -18.57 -0.31 -12.76
C GLU A 104 -17.22 -0.09 -12.08
N LEU A 105 -16.99 -0.74 -10.94
CA LEU A 105 -15.71 -0.71 -10.26
C LEU A 105 -15.00 -2.07 -10.50
N PRO A 106 -13.71 -2.08 -10.89
CA PRO A 106 -13.01 -3.34 -11.19
C PRO A 106 -13.03 -4.37 -10.05
N TRP A 107 -13.01 -3.88 -8.80
CA TRP A 107 -13.03 -4.67 -7.56
C TRP A 107 -14.42 -4.83 -6.94
N GLY A 108 -15.48 -4.39 -7.62
CA GLY A 108 -16.85 -4.44 -7.13
C GLY A 108 -17.01 -3.80 -5.74
N THR A 109 -17.47 -4.61 -4.79
CA THR A 109 -17.70 -4.23 -3.39
C THR A 109 -16.51 -4.47 -2.46
N LEU A 110 -15.37 -4.98 -2.98
CA LEU A 110 -14.12 -5.03 -2.23
C LEU A 110 -13.54 -3.62 -2.18
N ASN A 111 -13.40 -3.07 -0.99
CA ASN A 111 -12.83 -1.75 -0.71
C ASN A 111 -11.67 -1.80 0.31
N GLY A 112 -11.23 -3.02 0.66
CA GLY A 112 -10.11 -3.25 1.57
C GLY A 112 -8.75 -2.98 0.92
N ILE A 113 -7.73 -2.84 1.78
CA ILE A 113 -6.34 -2.62 1.37
C ILE A 113 -5.77 -3.85 0.65
N ARG A 114 -6.23 -5.06 0.99
CA ARG A 114 -5.73 -6.33 0.45
C ARG A 114 -6.85 -7.13 -0.20
N PRO A 115 -7.13 -6.92 -1.49
CA PRO A 115 -8.20 -7.67 -2.13
C PRO A 115 -7.81 -9.14 -2.39
N THR A 116 -6.51 -9.49 -2.45
CA THR A 116 -6.01 -10.87 -2.57
C THR A 116 -6.27 -11.74 -1.35
N ASN A 117 -6.34 -11.16 -0.15
CA ASN A 117 -6.56 -11.90 1.10
C ASN A 117 -7.83 -12.77 1.04
N MET A 118 -8.89 -12.30 0.37
CA MET A 118 -10.09 -13.11 0.20
C MET A 118 -9.86 -14.33 -0.67
N ALA A 119 -9.17 -14.17 -1.81
CA ALA A 119 -8.80 -15.26 -2.70
C ALA A 119 -7.92 -16.29 -1.96
N LYS A 120 -6.91 -15.81 -1.24
CA LYS A 120 -6.01 -16.64 -0.44
C LYS A 120 -6.75 -17.49 0.59
N LYS A 121 -7.68 -16.89 1.35
CA LYS A 121 -8.49 -17.64 2.33
C LYS A 121 -9.32 -18.75 1.69
N CYS A 122 -9.91 -18.50 0.52
CA CYS A 122 -10.65 -19.53 -0.21
C CYS A 122 -9.74 -20.70 -0.61
N LEU A 123 -8.58 -20.40 -1.20
CA LEU A 123 -7.58 -21.40 -1.60
C LEU A 123 -7.06 -22.20 -0.40
N GLU A 124 -6.72 -21.52 0.71
CA GLU A 124 -6.28 -22.16 1.95
C GLU A 124 -7.38 -23.02 2.60
N SER A 125 -8.66 -22.68 2.41
CA SER A 125 -9.78 -23.53 2.85
C SER A 125 -10.06 -24.72 1.92
N GLY A 126 -9.29 -24.87 0.84
CA GLY A 126 -9.35 -26.01 -0.08
C GLY A 126 -10.24 -25.81 -1.30
N LEU A 127 -10.72 -24.59 -1.57
CA LEU A 127 -11.41 -24.30 -2.84
C LEU A 127 -10.40 -24.30 -3.98
N SER A 128 -10.84 -24.77 -5.14
CA SER A 128 -10.09 -24.61 -6.40
C SER A 128 -10.04 -23.13 -6.85
N ALA A 129 -9.15 -22.85 -7.80
CA ALA A 129 -9.07 -21.53 -8.43
C ALA A 129 -10.42 -21.10 -9.04
N ASP A 130 -11.12 -21.99 -9.74
CA ASP A 130 -12.41 -21.68 -10.38
C ASP A 130 -13.52 -21.44 -9.35
N GLU A 131 -13.59 -22.25 -8.29
CA GLU A 131 -14.53 -22.04 -7.18
C GLU A 131 -14.25 -20.73 -6.45
N THR A 132 -12.98 -20.37 -6.28
CA THR A 132 -12.57 -19.09 -5.68
C THR A 132 -13.01 -17.91 -6.54
N LYS A 133 -12.78 -17.97 -7.86
CA LYS A 133 -13.23 -16.93 -8.80
C LYS A 133 -14.74 -16.76 -8.78
N GLU A 134 -15.49 -17.87 -8.77
CA GLU A 134 -16.95 -17.83 -8.71
C GLU A 134 -17.45 -17.24 -7.38
N TYR A 135 -16.83 -17.62 -6.26
CA TYR A 135 -17.14 -17.03 -4.95
C TYR A 135 -16.88 -15.51 -4.94
N MET A 136 -15.74 -15.07 -5.47
CA MET A 136 -15.40 -13.64 -5.51
C MET A 136 -16.34 -12.84 -6.41
N ARG A 137 -16.68 -13.38 -7.60
CA ARG A 137 -17.65 -12.79 -8.54
C ARG A 137 -19.03 -12.65 -7.91
N SER A 138 -19.59 -13.74 -7.38
CA SER A 138 -20.95 -13.76 -6.84
C SER A 138 -21.10 -12.98 -5.52
N THR A 139 -20.09 -13.07 -4.64
CA THR A 139 -20.17 -12.45 -3.32
C THR A 139 -19.84 -10.98 -3.36
N TYR A 140 -18.80 -10.61 -4.11
CA TYR A 140 -18.21 -9.29 -4.07
C TYR A 140 -18.34 -8.49 -5.37
N LEU A 141 -18.83 -9.08 -6.46
CA LEU A 141 -18.97 -8.43 -7.77
C LEU A 141 -17.63 -7.99 -8.37
N VAL A 142 -16.56 -8.72 -8.07
CA VAL A 142 -15.24 -8.48 -8.67
C VAL A 142 -15.28 -8.87 -10.13
N SER A 143 -14.72 -8.04 -11.01
CA SER A 143 -14.63 -8.31 -12.45
C SER A 143 -13.77 -9.54 -12.75
N ASP A 144 -13.98 -10.16 -13.90
CA ASP A 144 -13.23 -11.37 -14.29
C ASP A 144 -11.71 -11.12 -14.33
N GLU A 145 -11.29 -10.01 -14.92
CA GLU A 145 -9.88 -9.59 -14.99
C GLU A 145 -9.24 -9.50 -13.59
N LYS A 146 -9.93 -8.87 -12.63
CA LYS A 146 -9.41 -8.71 -11.27
C LYS A 146 -9.52 -9.99 -10.44
N ASN A 147 -10.48 -10.85 -10.73
CA ASN A 147 -10.56 -12.19 -10.13
C ASN A 147 -9.37 -13.05 -10.56
N ASP A 148 -9.06 -13.07 -11.85
CA ASP A 148 -7.89 -13.77 -12.38
C ASP A 148 -6.62 -13.26 -11.70
N LEU A 149 -6.40 -11.94 -11.68
CA LEU A 149 -5.26 -11.31 -11.02
C LEU A 149 -5.15 -11.68 -9.53
N ALA A 150 -6.27 -11.62 -8.79
CA ALA A 150 -6.26 -11.87 -7.36
C ALA A 150 -5.95 -13.34 -7.03
N VAL A 151 -6.51 -14.28 -7.78
CA VAL A 151 -6.25 -15.73 -7.59
C VAL A 151 -4.82 -16.06 -8.00
N ASP A 152 -4.35 -15.54 -9.13
CA ASP A 152 -2.97 -15.71 -9.60
C ASP A 152 -1.93 -15.25 -8.58
N ILE A 153 -2.15 -14.08 -7.97
CA ILE A 153 -1.28 -13.56 -6.92
C ILE A 153 -1.39 -14.41 -5.66
N ALA A 154 -2.60 -14.75 -5.22
CA ALA A 154 -2.79 -15.55 -4.01
C ALA A 154 -2.09 -16.92 -4.09
N GLU A 155 -2.15 -17.61 -5.22
CA GLU A 155 -1.42 -18.88 -5.43
C GLU A 155 0.11 -18.68 -5.37
N ARG A 156 0.63 -17.57 -5.92
CA ARG A 156 2.06 -17.23 -5.82
C ARG A 156 2.46 -16.90 -4.38
N GLU A 157 1.69 -16.07 -3.70
CA GLU A 157 1.91 -15.71 -2.30
C GLU A 157 1.90 -16.95 -1.40
N ILE A 158 0.94 -17.86 -1.54
CA ILE A 158 0.90 -19.13 -0.77
C ILE A 158 2.19 -19.93 -0.98
N ARG A 159 2.64 -20.08 -2.23
CA ARG A 159 3.90 -20.81 -2.54
C ARG A 159 5.11 -20.12 -1.93
N ILE A 160 5.24 -18.81 -2.07
CA ILE A 160 6.37 -18.04 -1.54
C ILE A 160 6.40 -18.12 -0.01
N LEU A 161 5.25 -17.89 0.62
CA LEU A 161 5.12 -17.88 2.07
C LEU A 161 5.34 -19.26 2.70
N SER A 162 5.05 -20.35 1.98
CA SER A 162 5.36 -21.71 2.45
C SER A 162 6.85 -21.95 2.74
N GLY A 163 7.74 -21.13 2.18
CA GLY A 163 9.17 -21.19 2.44
C GLY A 163 9.62 -20.48 3.72
N PHE A 164 8.76 -19.73 4.41
CA PHE A 164 9.10 -18.95 5.60
C PHE A 164 8.91 -19.74 6.90
N ARG A 165 9.73 -19.43 7.91
CA ARG A 165 9.65 -20.07 9.22
C ARG A 165 8.54 -19.42 10.04
N HIS A 166 7.92 -20.21 10.91
CA HIS A 166 6.82 -19.72 11.75
C HIS A 166 7.28 -18.70 12.82
N ASN A 167 8.56 -18.70 13.20
CA ASN A 167 9.17 -17.76 14.14
C ASN A 167 10.05 -16.69 13.45
N GLY A 168 9.70 -16.33 12.21
CA GLY A 168 10.37 -15.29 11.43
C GLY A 168 9.99 -13.88 11.87
N TYR A 169 10.87 -12.91 11.57
CA TYR A 169 10.54 -11.48 11.59
C TYR A 169 11.23 -10.73 10.45
N SER A 170 10.71 -9.55 10.12
CA SER A 170 11.35 -8.61 9.20
C SER A 170 11.84 -7.36 9.91
N LEU A 171 12.94 -6.80 9.43
CA LEU A 171 13.49 -5.54 9.87
C LEU A 171 13.28 -4.45 8.81
N TYR A 172 12.68 -3.34 9.20
CA TYR A 172 12.59 -2.13 8.40
C TYR A 172 13.43 -1.02 9.02
N ILE A 173 14.25 -0.34 8.23
CA ILE A 173 15.10 0.76 8.69
C ILE A 173 14.71 2.02 7.90
N GLY A 174 14.12 2.99 8.60
CA GLY A 174 13.74 4.27 8.03
C GLY A 174 14.90 5.27 8.04
N ILE A 175 15.28 5.76 6.86
CA ILE A 175 16.18 6.91 6.68
C ILE A 175 15.33 8.10 6.24
N PRO A 176 14.96 9.03 7.14
CA PRO A 176 13.90 10.01 6.91
C PRO A 176 14.39 11.25 6.13
N PHE A 177 15.51 11.15 5.41
CA PHE A 177 16.11 12.28 4.70
C PHE A 177 15.89 12.17 3.20
N CYS A 178 15.64 13.28 2.53
CA CYS A 178 15.55 13.37 1.06
C CYS A 178 16.32 14.57 0.53
N PRO A 179 16.76 14.55 -0.74
CA PRO A 179 17.21 15.76 -1.42
C PRO A 179 16.10 16.83 -1.47
N THR A 180 14.89 16.41 -1.87
CA THR A 180 13.69 17.25 -1.95
C THR A 180 12.44 16.43 -1.59
N THR A 181 11.39 17.11 -1.11
CA THR A 181 10.07 16.50 -0.91
C THR A 181 9.28 16.52 -2.21
N CYS A 182 8.94 15.34 -2.73
CA CYS A 182 8.13 15.21 -3.95
C CYS A 182 6.68 15.65 -3.70
N LEU A 183 6.02 16.16 -4.74
CA LEU A 183 4.66 16.74 -4.65
C LEU A 183 3.62 15.75 -4.08
N TYR A 184 3.70 14.49 -4.49
CA TYR A 184 2.79 13.40 -4.10
C TYR A 184 3.20 12.69 -2.80
N CYS A 185 4.39 12.97 -2.26
CA CYS A 185 4.93 12.22 -1.14
C CYS A 185 4.15 12.51 0.15
N SER A 186 3.81 11.45 0.89
CA SER A 186 3.22 11.54 2.22
C SER A 186 4.10 10.93 3.32
N PHE A 187 5.31 10.50 2.97
CA PHE A 187 6.27 9.98 3.93
C PHE A 187 6.91 11.10 4.73
N THR A 188 7.29 10.79 5.96
CA THR A 188 8.15 11.63 6.77
C THR A 188 9.48 11.82 6.04
N SER A 189 9.76 13.06 5.63
CA SER A 189 10.91 13.39 4.79
C SER A 189 11.46 14.76 5.16
N TYR A 190 12.74 14.79 5.50
CA TYR A 190 13.49 15.96 5.91
C TYR A 190 14.57 16.31 4.88
N PRO A 191 14.77 17.59 4.53
CA PRO A 191 15.76 17.97 3.54
C PRO A 191 17.17 17.70 4.05
N ILE A 192 17.92 16.83 3.35
CA ILE A 192 19.26 16.41 3.76
C ILE A 192 20.22 17.59 3.94
N GLY A 193 20.08 18.66 3.15
CA GLY A 193 20.91 19.86 3.28
C GLY A 193 20.82 20.55 4.64
N ALA A 194 19.70 20.44 5.35
CA ALA A 194 19.53 20.98 6.70
C ALA A 194 19.96 20.01 7.81
N TRP A 195 20.09 18.72 7.48
CA TRP A 195 20.31 17.64 8.45
C TRP A 195 21.67 16.95 8.32
N ALA A 196 22.46 17.26 7.28
CA ALA A 196 23.72 16.59 6.96
C ALA A 196 24.67 16.46 8.18
N SER A 197 24.81 17.51 8.99
CA SER A 197 25.68 17.52 10.18
C SER A 197 25.15 16.70 11.36
N ARG A 198 23.91 16.23 11.31
CA ARG A 198 23.25 15.44 12.36
C ARG A 198 22.94 14.01 11.94
N VAL A 199 23.26 13.62 10.70
CA VAL A 199 23.02 12.25 10.20
C VAL A 199 23.74 11.22 11.08
N ASP A 200 24.97 11.50 11.53
CA ASP A 200 25.70 10.55 12.37
C ASP A 200 25.08 10.39 13.77
N GLN A 201 24.50 11.46 14.34
CA GLN A 201 23.73 11.42 15.59
C GLN A 201 22.44 10.60 15.41
N TYR A 202 21.81 10.72 14.24
CA TYR A 202 20.66 9.91 13.90
C TYR A 202 21.05 8.42 13.78
N LEU A 203 22.19 8.12 13.17
CA LEU A 203 22.71 6.76 13.07
C LEU A 203 23.09 6.18 14.45
N ASP A 204 23.58 6.97 15.40
CA ASP A 204 23.78 6.52 16.79
C ASP A 204 22.46 5.97 17.39
N CYS A 205 21.35 6.66 17.11
CA CYS A 205 20.02 6.26 17.58
C CYS A 205 19.53 5.00 16.86
N VAL A 206 19.72 4.91 15.55
CA VAL A 206 19.39 3.71 14.75
C VAL A 206 20.18 2.48 15.25
N GLU A 207 21.48 2.61 15.48
CA GLU A 207 22.31 1.54 16.03
C GLU A 207 21.83 1.08 17.42
N LYS A 208 21.36 2.00 18.25
CA LYS A 208 20.79 1.67 19.56
C LYS A 208 19.53 0.81 19.43
N GLU A 209 18.65 1.11 18.49
CA GLU A 209 17.48 0.26 18.22
C GLU A 209 17.86 -1.09 17.58
N ILE A 210 18.92 -1.13 16.76
CA ILE A 210 19.44 -2.39 16.20
C ILE A 210 19.91 -3.31 17.32
N ARG A 211 20.69 -2.79 18.29
CA ARG A 211 21.15 -3.56 19.45
C ARG A 211 20.00 -4.07 20.31
N PHE A 212 18.96 -3.25 20.52
CA PHE A 212 17.75 -3.72 21.20
C PHE A 212 17.04 -4.83 20.40
N THR A 213 16.94 -4.68 19.08
CA THR A 213 16.32 -5.68 18.22
C THR A 213 17.07 -7.01 18.29
N ALA A 214 18.40 -6.98 18.26
CA ALA A 214 19.24 -8.15 18.45
C ALA A 214 18.96 -8.85 19.79
N GLU A 215 18.83 -8.09 20.88
CA GLU A 215 18.49 -8.62 22.21
C GLU A 215 17.11 -9.29 22.22
N ALA A 216 16.08 -8.59 21.74
CA ALA A 216 14.69 -9.04 21.81
C ALA A 216 14.36 -10.20 20.86
N PHE A 217 15.10 -10.34 19.76
CA PHE A 217 14.83 -11.32 18.70
C PHE A 217 15.94 -12.38 18.53
N LYS A 218 16.82 -12.54 19.53
CA LYS A 218 17.98 -13.46 19.46
C LYS A 218 17.66 -14.92 19.07
N ASP A 219 16.45 -15.41 19.39
CA ASP A 219 16.00 -16.79 19.13
C ASP A 219 15.02 -16.86 17.93
N GLN A 220 14.84 -15.76 17.20
CA GLN A 220 13.98 -15.67 16.02
C GLN A 220 14.81 -15.54 14.74
N THR A 221 14.22 -15.92 13.61
CA THR A 221 14.89 -15.84 12.32
C THR A 221 14.63 -14.49 11.67
N LEU A 222 15.69 -13.74 11.33
CA LEU A 222 15.56 -12.54 10.50
C LEU A 222 15.41 -12.94 9.03
N ASP A 223 14.21 -12.80 8.49
CA ASP A 223 13.91 -13.23 7.12
C ASP A 223 14.26 -12.17 6.08
N THR A 224 13.99 -10.90 6.37
CA THR A 224 14.21 -9.79 5.41
C THR A 224 14.63 -8.50 6.11
N ILE A 225 15.52 -7.74 5.47
CA ILE A 225 15.86 -6.36 5.84
C ILE A 225 15.42 -5.43 4.70
N TYR A 226 14.73 -4.35 5.03
CA TYR A 226 14.34 -3.30 4.09
C TYR A 226 14.79 -1.94 4.60
N VAL A 227 15.69 -1.28 3.87
CA VAL A 227 16.13 0.10 4.16
C VAL A 227 15.36 1.04 3.25
N GLY A 228 14.49 1.87 3.84
CA GLY A 228 13.57 2.74 3.13
C GLY A 228 13.38 4.10 3.82
N GLY A 229 12.23 4.73 3.61
CA GLY A 229 11.83 5.95 4.31
C GLY A 229 11.75 7.14 3.36
N GLY A 230 12.62 8.12 3.57
CA GLY A 230 12.80 9.22 2.64
C GLY A 230 13.61 8.76 1.43
N THR A 231 14.92 8.79 1.54
CA THR A 231 15.85 8.39 0.48
C THR A 231 17.11 7.84 1.15
N PRO A 232 17.19 6.52 1.40
CA PRO A 232 18.37 5.88 1.99
C PRO A 232 19.69 6.33 1.36
N THR A 233 19.72 6.51 0.04
CA THR A 233 20.91 6.98 -0.69
C THR A 233 21.33 8.42 -0.40
N THR A 234 20.67 9.15 0.50
CA THR A 234 21.24 10.38 1.07
C THR A 234 22.43 10.10 1.99
N LEU A 235 22.52 8.89 2.56
CA LEU A 235 23.69 8.49 3.33
C LEU A 235 24.94 8.48 2.44
N THR A 236 26.06 8.89 3.02
CA THR A 236 27.38 8.77 2.39
C THR A 236 27.83 7.30 2.32
N PRO A 237 28.80 6.94 1.49
CA PRO A 237 29.38 5.59 1.49
C PRO A 237 29.84 5.13 2.88
N ASP A 238 30.51 6.01 3.63
CA ASP A 238 31.00 5.69 4.99
C ASP A 238 29.85 5.47 5.99
N GLN A 239 28.76 6.22 5.84
CA GLN A 239 27.55 6.03 6.66
C GLN A 239 26.81 4.74 6.33
N PHE A 240 26.80 4.32 5.06
CA PHE A 240 26.30 2.99 4.69
C PHE A 240 27.18 1.88 5.24
N GLU A 241 28.50 1.99 5.09
CA GLU A 241 29.47 1.04 5.64
C GLU A 241 29.28 0.90 7.15
N ARG A 242 29.14 2.02 7.87
CA ARG A 242 28.85 2.07 9.30
C ARG A 242 27.55 1.32 9.66
N LEU A 243 26.44 1.65 8.99
CA LEU A 243 25.13 1.04 9.27
C LEU A 243 25.16 -0.47 9.01
N PHE A 244 25.68 -0.89 7.85
CA PHE A 244 25.68 -2.30 7.46
C PHE A 244 26.64 -3.13 8.31
N THR A 245 27.81 -2.59 8.65
CA THR A 245 28.72 -3.23 9.60
C THR A 245 28.05 -3.44 10.97
N CYS A 246 27.23 -2.48 11.43
CA CYS A 246 26.47 -2.66 12.66
C CYS A 246 25.43 -3.79 12.54
N LEU A 247 24.72 -3.90 11.40
CA LEU A 247 23.75 -4.99 11.19
C LEU A 247 24.43 -6.36 11.20
N GLU A 248 25.52 -6.51 10.46
CA GLU A 248 26.30 -7.75 10.38
C GLU A 248 26.90 -8.17 11.72
N LYS A 249 27.26 -7.19 12.57
CA LYS A 249 27.84 -7.44 13.87
C LYS A 249 26.80 -7.85 14.92
N GLU A 250 25.63 -7.20 14.92
CA GLU A 250 24.66 -7.33 15.99
C GLU A 250 23.55 -8.36 15.67
N LEU A 251 23.27 -8.66 14.40
CA LEU A 251 22.19 -9.56 13.99
C LEU A 251 22.72 -10.84 13.32
N ASP A 252 22.01 -11.95 13.48
CA ASP A 252 22.25 -13.17 12.71
C ASP A 252 21.63 -13.07 11.31
N LEU A 253 22.47 -12.95 10.29
CA LEU A 253 22.07 -12.85 8.88
C LEU A 253 22.15 -14.19 8.13
N SER A 254 22.47 -15.29 8.80
CA SER A 254 22.71 -16.61 8.16
C SER A 254 21.50 -17.20 7.43
N HIS A 255 20.31 -16.70 7.74
CA HIS A 255 19.04 -17.11 7.15
C HIS A 255 18.33 -15.98 6.39
N LEU A 256 19.00 -14.83 6.21
CA LEU A 256 18.44 -13.68 5.52
C LEU A 256 18.13 -14.04 4.06
N LYS A 257 16.88 -13.85 3.64
CA LYS A 257 16.42 -14.15 2.28
C LYS A 257 16.44 -12.94 1.36
N GLU A 258 16.19 -11.76 1.92
CA GLU A 258 16.17 -10.51 1.18
C GLU A 258 16.83 -9.39 1.99
N PHE A 259 17.74 -8.65 1.35
CA PHE A 259 18.23 -7.38 1.83
C PHE A 259 17.96 -6.33 0.76
N THR A 260 16.94 -5.52 0.98
CA THR A 260 16.51 -4.46 0.08
C THR A 260 17.04 -3.10 0.54
N VAL A 261 17.59 -2.32 -0.39
CA VAL A 261 17.81 -0.87 -0.20
C VAL A 261 17.01 -0.09 -1.23
N GLU A 262 16.10 0.76 -0.75
CA GLU A 262 15.35 1.66 -1.62
C GLU A 262 16.26 2.80 -2.10
N SER A 263 16.53 2.84 -3.40
CA SER A 263 17.32 3.91 -4.02
C SER A 263 16.45 4.73 -4.97
N GLY A 264 15.25 5.08 -4.48
CA GLY A 264 14.20 5.72 -5.27
C GLY A 264 14.48 7.13 -5.79
N ARG A 265 15.70 7.67 -5.61
CA ARG A 265 16.18 8.96 -6.14
C ARG A 265 17.45 8.74 -6.95
N PRO A 266 17.36 8.67 -8.29
CA PRO A 266 18.52 8.53 -9.16
C PRO A 266 19.61 9.58 -8.91
N ASP A 267 19.23 10.81 -8.57
CA ASP A 267 20.12 11.93 -8.25
C ASP A 267 20.97 11.74 -6.98
N SER A 268 20.69 10.73 -6.14
CA SER A 268 21.50 10.42 -4.95
C SER A 268 22.27 9.10 -5.06
N ILE A 269 22.12 8.35 -6.15
CA ILE A 269 22.86 7.11 -6.39
C ILE A 269 24.26 7.45 -6.91
N THR A 270 25.29 6.83 -6.33
CA THR A 270 26.66 6.88 -6.86
C THR A 270 27.26 5.47 -6.88
N ILE A 271 28.25 5.25 -7.74
CA ILE A 271 28.92 3.96 -7.89
C ILE A 271 29.57 3.49 -6.57
N GLU A 272 30.08 4.42 -5.74
CA GLU A 272 30.67 4.10 -4.43
C GLU A 272 29.62 3.56 -3.47
N LYS A 273 28.43 4.17 -3.42
CA LYS A 273 27.32 3.69 -2.58
C LYS A 273 26.85 2.31 -3.03
N LEU A 274 26.71 2.10 -4.35
CA LEU A 274 26.34 0.81 -4.93
C LEU A 274 27.35 -0.28 -4.57
N ARG A 275 28.66 0.02 -4.62
CA ARG A 275 29.72 -0.92 -4.22
C ARG A 275 29.66 -1.27 -2.74
N VAL A 276 29.42 -0.30 -1.86
CA VAL A 276 29.24 -0.56 -0.42
C VAL A 276 28.02 -1.45 -0.18
N MET A 277 26.87 -1.14 -0.79
CA MET A 277 25.67 -1.98 -0.71
C MET A 277 25.95 -3.41 -1.18
N LYS A 278 26.60 -3.58 -2.34
CA LYS A 278 26.89 -4.90 -2.89
C LYS A 278 27.87 -5.69 -2.00
N LYS A 279 28.88 -5.01 -1.45
CA LYS A 279 29.86 -5.59 -0.52
C LYS A 279 29.19 -6.17 0.74
N HIS A 280 28.19 -5.47 1.29
CA HIS A 280 27.44 -5.90 2.48
C HIS A 280 26.23 -6.80 2.17
N GLY A 281 26.19 -7.40 0.98
CA GLY A 281 25.19 -8.42 0.65
C GLY A 281 23.78 -7.90 0.39
N VAL A 282 23.60 -6.62 0.02
CA VAL A 282 22.31 -6.13 -0.49
C VAL A 282 21.94 -6.94 -1.74
N THR A 283 20.79 -7.62 -1.69
CA THR A 283 20.33 -8.52 -2.76
C THR A 283 19.33 -7.87 -3.70
N ARG A 284 18.62 -6.82 -3.25
CA ARG A 284 17.62 -6.11 -4.05
C ARG A 284 17.77 -4.59 -3.93
N LEU A 285 17.67 -3.90 -5.06
CA LEU A 285 17.76 -2.44 -5.15
C LEU A 285 16.51 -1.90 -5.83
N SER A 286 16.11 -0.67 -5.54
CA SER A 286 15.15 0.06 -6.38
C SER A 286 15.80 1.25 -7.10
N VAL A 287 15.51 1.45 -8.38
CA VAL A 287 15.95 2.60 -9.18
C VAL A 287 14.71 3.19 -9.83
N ASN A 288 14.11 4.18 -9.16
CA ASN A 288 12.72 4.54 -9.44
C ASN A 288 12.60 5.80 -10.31
N PRO A 289 12.16 5.67 -11.58
CA PRO A 289 11.89 6.83 -12.43
C PRO A 289 10.65 7.59 -11.96
N GLN A 290 9.63 6.87 -11.47
CA GLN A 290 8.24 7.33 -11.34
C GLN A 290 7.58 7.59 -12.69
N THR A 291 8.27 8.29 -13.59
CA THR A 291 7.92 8.60 -14.97
C THR A 291 9.20 8.82 -15.79
N MET A 292 9.17 8.56 -17.10
CA MET A 292 10.28 8.85 -18.02
C MET A 292 10.02 10.12 -18.84
N LYS A 293 9.43 11.15 -18.21
CA LYS A 293 9.15 12.47 -18.80
C LYS A 293 9.73 13.59 -17.92
N ASP A 294 10.75 14.28 -18.43
CA ASP A 294 11.48 15.32 -17.70
C ASP A 294 10.58 16.48 -17.23
N GLU A 295 9.57 16.85 -18.02
CA GLU A 295 8.61 17.89 -17.65
C GLU A 295 7.80 17.49 -16.41
N THR A 296 7.33 16.23 -16.37
CA THR A 296 6.59 15.71 -15.22
C THR A 296 7.49 15.61 -14.00
N LEU A 297 8.74 15.13 -14.14
CA LEU A 297 9.72 15.05 -13.05
C LEU A 297 9.92 16.41 -12.37
N LYS A 298 10.12 17.47 -13.17
CA LYS A 298 10.25 18.84 -12.66
C LYS A 298 8.98 19.29 -11.93
N LEU A 299 7.81 19.04 -12.51
CA LEU A 299 6.52 19.43 -11.92
C LEU A 299 6.29 18.77 -10.55
N ILE A 300 6.66 17.51 -10.39
CA ILE A 300 6.46 16.75 -9.14
C ILE A 300 7.60 16.95 -8.13
N GLY A 301 8.53 17.88 -8.38
CA GLY A 301 9.61 18.26 -7.45
C GLY A 301 10.78 17.28 -7.41
N ARG A 302 10.99 16.51 -8.49
CA ARG A 302 12.14 15.64 -8.70
C ARG A 302 13.16 16.36 -9.58
N HIS A 303 14.41 16.40 -9.15
CA HIS A 303 15.46 17.22 -9.78
C HIS A 303 16.44 16.40 -10.65
N HIS A 304 16.28 15.07 -10.71
CA HIS A 304 16.94 14.25 -11.73
C HIS A 304 16.23 14.36 -13.07
N SER A 305 16.99 14.04 -14.11
CA SER A 305 16.51 13.80 -15.46
C SER A 305 16.24 12.32 -15.72
N VAL A 306 15.58 12.02 -16.84
CA VAL A 306 15.47 10.66 -17.39
C VAL A 306 16.85 10.03 -17.62
N ASP A 307 17.85 10.81 -18.04
CA ASP A 307 19.21 10.30 -18.25
C ASP A 307 19.90 9.89 -16.95
N ASP A 308 19.61 10.56 -15.83
CA ASP A 308 20.10 10.13 -14.51
C ASP A 308 19.53 8.77 -14.12
N VAL A 309 18.25 8.50 -14.42
CA VAL A 309 17.64 7.17 -14.21
C VAL A 309 18.41 6.12 -15.00
N ARG A 310 18.63 6.37 -16.30
CA ARG A 310 19.34 5.43 -17.20
C ARG A 310 20.74 5.14 -16.68
N ARG A 311 21.50 6.18 -16.32
CA ARG A 311 22.85 6.04 -15.74
C ARG A 311 22.83 5.24 -14.45
N ALA A 312 21.99 5.60 -13.48
CA ALA A 312 21.93 4.93 -12.19
C ALA A 312 21.56 3.44 -12.33
N PHE A 313 20.66 3.11 -13.27
CA PHE A 313 20.30 1.73 -13.56
C PHE A 313 21.48 0.94 -14.16
N VAL A 314 22.18 1.53 -15.14
CA VAL A 314 23.37 0.91 -15.76
C VAL A 314 24.47 0.72 -14.72
N ASP A 315 24.78 1.73 -13.90
CA ASP A 315 25.78 1.63 -12.83
C ASP A 315 25.44 0.50 -11.84
N ALA A 316 24.16 0.36 -11.46
CA ALA A 316 23.72 -0.72 -10.59
C ALA A 316 23.92 -2.11 -11.23
N ARG A 317 23.61 -2.25 -12.53
CA ARG A 317 23.88 -3.48 -13.28
C ARG A 317 25.38 -3.78 -13.36
N GLU A 318 26.21 -2.79 -13.65
CA GLU A 318 27.67 -2.96 -13.77
C GLU A 318 28.33 -3.35 -12.45
N VAL A 319 27.82 -2.88 -11.30
CA VAL A 319 28.25 -3.32 -9.96
C VAL A 319 27.81 -4.76 -9.67
N GLY A 320 26.85 -5.30 -10.42
CA GLY A 320 26.40 -6.69 -10.33
C GLY A 320 25.08 -6.86 -9.58
N PHE A 321 24.22 -5.85 -9.52
CA PHE A 321 22.84 -6.05 -9.08
C PHE A 321 22.01 -6.77 -10.15
N ASP A 322 21.42 -7.90 -9.77
CA ASP A 322 20.63 -8.77 -10.63
C ASP A 322 19.17 -8.86 -10.17
N ASN A 323 18.77 -8.05 -9.18
CA ASN A 323 17.39 -7.82 -8.77
C ASN A 323 17.18 -6.31 -8.57
N ILE A 324 16.74 -5.64 -9.63
CA ILE A 324 16.46 -4.20 -9.62
C ILE A 324 14.97 -3.98 -9.88
N ASN A 325 14.31 -3.34 -8.90
CA ASN A 325 12.95 -2.83 -9.02
C ASN A 325 12.93 -1.42 -9.60
N MET A 326 11.89 -1.11 -10.37
CA MET A 326 11.58 0.24 -10.79
C MET A 326 10.13 0.58 -10.43
N ASP A 327 9.93 1.66 -9.67
CA ASP A 327 8.58 2.16 -9.37
C ASP A 327 8.13 3.18 -10.43
N MET A 328 6.91 2.97 -10.96
CA MET A 328 6.19 3.89 -11.84
C MET A 328 4.91 4.36 -11.15
N ILE A 329 4.52 5.63 -11.35
CA ILE A 329 3.28 6.19 -10.80
C ILE A 329 2.37 6.62 -11.95
N LEU A 330 1.16 6.07 -11.98
CA LEU A 330 0.09 6.44 -12.92
C LEU A 330 -0.76 7.58 -12.37
N GLY A 331 -1.15 8.50 -13.25
CA GLY A 331 -1.97 9.66 -12.91
C GLY A 331 -1.18 10.85 -12.38
N LEU A 332 0.13 10.92 -12.63
CA LEU A 332 0.90 12.12 -12.31
C LEU A 332 0.35 13.33 -13.07
N PRO A 333 0.43 14.54 -12.48
CA PRO A 333 -0.17 15.73 -13.08
C PRO A 333 0.33 16.00 -14.50
N GLY A 334 -0.60 16.15 -15.45
CA GLY A 334 -0.31 16.47 -16.84
C GLY A 334 0.18 15.31 -17.70
N GLU A 335 0.13 14.07 -17.20
CA GLU A 335 0.41 12.88 -18.00
C GLU A 335 -0.82 12.35 -18.73
N THR A 336 -0.57 11.81 -19.92
CA THR A 336 -1.55 11.19 -20.80
C THR A 336 -1.23 9.70 -21.00
N ASP A 337 -2.14 8.98 -21.67
CA ASP A 337 -1.90 7.58 -22.05
C ASP A 337 -0.62 7.40 -22.88
N ASP A 338 -0.27 8.38 -23.72
CA ASP A 338 0.96 8.35 -24.52
C ASP A 338 2.21 8.52 -23.66
N ASP A 339 2.14 9.34 -22.61
CA ASP A 339 3.25 9.50 -21.65
C ASP A 339 3.48 8.22 -20.84
N VAL A 340 2.41 7.52 -20.46
CA VAL A 340 2.49 6.22 -19.80
C VAL A 340 3.09 5.18 -20.75
N ARG A 341 2.66 5.13 -22.02
CA ARG A 341 3.27 4.26 -23.04
C ARG A 341 4.76 4.52 -23.20
N ASN A 342 5.15 5.79 -23.32
CA ASN A 342 6.56 6.17 -23.41
C ASN A 342 7.35 5.71 -22.18
N THR A 343 6.80 5.92 -20.97
CA THR A 343 7.44 5.47 -19.72
C THR A 343 7.66 3.97 -19.70
N VAL A 344 6.65 3.18 -20.07
CA VAL A 344 6.75 1.72 -20.16
C VAL A 344 7.80 1.29 -21.18
N GLU A 345 7.81 1.87 -22.38
CA GLU A 345 8.79 1.52 -23.42
C GLU A 345 10.23 1.86 -23.01
N GLU A 346 10.43 2.96 -22.29
CA GLU A 346 11.74 3.33 -21.75
C GLU A 346 12.20 2.39 -20.61
N ILE A 347 11.30 2.01 -19.71
CA ILE A 347 11.58 1.01 -18.66
C ILE A 347 11.92 -0.35 -19.29
N LYS A 348 11.19 -0.75 -20.33
CA LYS A 348 11.42 -1.99 -21.08
C LYS A 348 12.81 -2.06 -21.70
N LYS A 349 13.34 -0.94 -22.20
CA LYS A 349 14.72 -0.84 -22.72
C LYS A 349 15.78 -1.07 -21.64
N LEU A 350 15.50 -0.67 -20.40
CA LEU A 350 16.39 -0.90 -19.25
C LEU A 350 16.34 -2.35 -18.77
N GLY A 351 15.19 -3.02 -18.90
CA GLY A 351 15.02 -4.43 -18.56
C GLY A 351 15.19 -4.71 -17.06
N PRO A 352 14.36 -4.12 -16.18
CA PRO A 352 14.37 -4.42 -14.76
C PRO A 352 13.94 -5.87 -14.47
N ASP A 353 14.23 -6.32 -13.26
CA ASP A 353 13.77 -7.64 -12.78
C ASP A 353 12.40 -7.55 -12.10
N ASP A 354 12.03 -6.34 -11.69
CA ASP A 354 10.85 -6.04 -10.91
C ASP A 354 10.32 -4.65 -11.30
N LEU A 355 9.01 -4.51 -11.41
CA LEU A 355 8.31 -3.28 -11.74
C LEU A 355 7.14 -3.14 -10.78
N THR A 356 7.12 -2.07 -10.00
CA THR A 356 5.95 -1.73 -9.19
C THR A 356 5.18 -0.59 -9.84
N VAL A 357 3.92 -0.86 -10.16
CA VAL A 357 3.01 0.13 -10.74
C VAL A 357 2.12 0.66 -9.63
N HIS A 358 2.23 1.97 -9.36
CA HIS A 358 1.41 2.66 -8.38
C HIS A 358 0.33 3.49 -9.07
N SER A 359 -0.91 3.40 -8.61
CA SER A 359 -1.92 4.40 -8.94
C SER A 359 -1.82 5.56 -7.94
N LEU A 360 -1.76 6.79 -8.43
CA LEU A 360 -1.60 7.97 -7.59
C LEU A 360 -2.71 8.05 -6.52
N ALA A 361 -2.29 8.11 -5.25
CA ALA A 361 -3.18 8.31 -4.13
C ALA A 361 -3.05 9.72 -3.58
N ILE A 362 -4.15 10.45 -3.56
CA ILE A 362 -4.16 11.84 -3.08
C ILE A 362 -4.21 11.83 -1.55
N LYS A 363 -3.14 12.32 -0.94
CA LYS A 363 -3.04 12.45 0.52
C LYS A 363 -3.26 13.90 0.92
N ARG A 364 -4.15 14.13 1.89
CA ARG A 364 -4.46 15.48 2.42
C ARG A 364 -3.22 16.24 2.89
N ALA A 365 -2.22 15.54 3.41
CA ALA A 365 -0.98 16.13 3.91
C ALA A 365 0.09 16.37 2.84
N SER A 366 -0.16 15.97 1.58
CA SER A 366 0.77 16.17 0.47
C SER A 366 0.53 17.53 -0.20
N ARG A 367 1.58 18.13 -0.75
CA ARG A 367 1.48 19.38 -1.52
C ARG A 367 0.61 19.21 -2.78
N LEU A 368 0.45 17.98 -3.27
CA LEU A 368 -0.46 17.65 -4.37
C LEU A 368 -1.92 18.04 -4.05
N ALA A 369 -2.37 17.93 -2.80
CA ALA A 369 -3.74 18.31 -2.44
C ALA A 369 -4.01 19.80 -2.74
N GLU A 370 -3.05 20.68 -2.43
CA GLU A 370 -3.15 22.11 -2.74
C GLU A 370 -3.12 22.40 -4.25
N VAL A 371 -2.43 21.58 -5.03
CA VAL A 371 -2.38 21.69 -6.49
C VAL A 371 -3.72 21.30 -7.10
N ILE A 372 -4.33 20.21 -6.64
CA ILE A 372 -5.65 19.77 -7.08
C ILE A 372 -6.71 20.81 -6.73
N ASP A 373 -6.66 21.39 -5.53
CA ASP A 373 -7.59 22.45 -5.13
C ASP A 373 -7.51 23.69 -6.06
N LYS A 374 -6.35 23.97 -6.64
CA LYS A 374 -6.14 25.10 -7.57
C LYS A 374 -6.40 24.77 -9.03
N MET A 375 -6.01 23.58 -9.49
CA MET A 375 -6.02 23.20 -10.91
C MET A 375 -7.22 22.32 -11.29
N GLY A 376 -8.00 21.86 -10.32
CA GLY A 376 -9.11 20.92 -10.51
C GLY A 376 -8.66 19.46 -10.60
N TYR A 377 -9.60 18.55 -10.39
CA TYR A 377 -9.33 17.10 -10.42
C TYR A 377 -8.93 16.59 -11.82
N ASP A 378 -9.26 17.32 -12.88
CA ASP A 378 -9.00 16.92 -14.28
C ASP A 378 -7.51 16.80 -14.61
N CYS A 379 -6.61 17.37 -13.80
CA CYS A 379 -5.16 17.22 -14.00
C CYS A 379 -4.62 15.82 -13.67
N ILE A 380 -5.43 14.94 -13.04
CA ILE A 380 -5.06 13.57 -12.67
C ILE A 380 -5.73 12.59 -13.63
N HIS A 381 -4.94 11.99 -14.49
CA HIS A 381 -5.40 11.00 -15.47
C HIS A 381 -4.96 9.59 -15.06
N THR A 382 -5.68 8.96 -14.12
CA THR A 382 -5.60 7.51 -13.91
C THR A 382 -6.85 6.87 -14.50
N THR A 383 -6.69 6.15 -15.60
CA THR A 383 -7.78 5.50 -16.34
C THR A 383 -7.55 4.00 -16.41
N ASP A 384 -8.60 3.23 -16.72
CA ASP A 384 -8.46 1.80 -17.04
C ASP A 384 -7.43 1.57 -18.16
N ASN A 385 -7.32 2.52 -19.10
CA ASN A 385 -6.36 2.42 -20.19
C ASN A 385 -4.91 2.55 -19.69
N THR A 386 -4.62 3.51 -18.80
CA THR A 386 -3.27 3.64 -18.20
C THR A 386 -2.84 2.39 -17.44
N MET A 387 -3.77 1.74 -16.72
CA MET A 387 -3.51 0.47 -16.03
C MET A 387 -3.20 -0.65 -17.03
N LYS A 388 -3.98 -0.77 -18.11
CA LYS A 388 -3.77 -1.77 -19.17
C LYS A 388 -2.45 -1.59 -19.90
N ILE A 389 -2.04 -0.35 -20.16
CA ILE A 389 -0.74 -0.04 -20.77
C ILE A 389 0.40 -0.54 -19.86
N ALA A 390 0.32 -0.26 -18.57
CA ALA A 390 1.33 -0.69 -17.61
C ALA A 390 1.37 -2.23 -17.43
N GLU A 391 0.20 -2.88 -17.34
CA GLU A 391 0.10 -4.34 -17.24
C GLU A 391 0.65 -5.03 -18.49
N GLN A 392 0.26 -4.56 -19.68
CA GLN A 392 0.77 -5.11 -20.93
C GLN A 392 2.29 -4.90 -21.05
N GLY A 393 2.79 -3.74 -20.62
CA GLY A 393 4.22 -3.48 -20.50
C GLY A 393 4.96 -4.48 -19.62
N ALA A 394 4.42 -4.77 -18.44
CA ALA A 394 4.98 -5.77 -17.53
C ALA A 394 5.00 -7.17 -18.17
N LYS A 395 3.90 -7.57 -18.83
CA LYS A 395 3.81 -8.84 -19.58
C LYS A 395 4.85 -8.92 -20.70
N ASP A 396 5.00 -7.86 -21.49
CA ASP A 396 5.96 -7.77 -22.58
C ASP A 396 7.42 -7.89 -22.09
N MET A 397 7.70 -7.50 -20.85
CA MET A 397 8.98 -7.67 -20.18
C MET A 397 9.17 -9.07 -19.57
N GLY A 398 8.16 -9.94 -19.65
CA GLY A 398 8.14 -11.27 -19.03
C GLY A 398 7.96 -11.22 -17.51
N LEU A 399 7.42 -10.12 -16.97
CA LEU A 399 7.14 -9.97 -15.55
C LEU A 399 5.73 -10.50 -15.23
N VAL A 400 5.59 -11.13 -14.06
CA VAL A 400 4.32 -11.67 -13.57
C VAL A 400 3.91 -10.96 -12.28
N PRO A 401 2.60 -10.70 -12.08
CA PRO A 401 2.14 -10.07 -10.84
C PRO A 401 2.38 -11.02 -9.66
N TYR A 402 2.90 -10.48 -8.55
CA TYR A 402 3.25 -11.30 -7.37
C TYR A 402 2.74 -10.75 -6.04
N TYR A 403 2.39 -9.46 -5.98
CA TYR A 403 1.68 -8.86 -4.86
C TYR A 403 0.88 -7.66 -5.34
N LEU A 404 -0.16 -7.32 -4.59
CA LEU A 404 -0.87 -6.06 -4.80
C LEU A 404 -1.42 -5.50 -3.49
N TYR A 405 -1.70 -4.21 -3.50
CA TYR A 405 -2.40 -3.57 -2.40
C TYR A 405 -3.12 -2.32 -2.90
N ARG A 406 -4.08 -1.86 -2.11
CA ARG A 406 -4.91 -0.70 -2.40
C ARG A 406 -4.76 0.34 -1.31
N GLN A 407 -4.69 1.59 -1.72
CA GLN A 407 -4.62 2.71 -0.80
C GLN A 407 -5.99 3.37 -0.65
N LYS A 408 -6.28 3.91 0.54
CA LYS A 408 -7.41 4.82 0.71
C LYS A 408 -7.16 6.06 -0.16
N ASN A 409 -8.22 6.49 -0.87
CA ASN A 409 -8.22 7.61 -1.82
C ASN A 409 -7.27 7.42 -3.02
N ILE A 410 -7.15 6.18 -3.50
CA ILE A 410 -6.49 5.91 -4.79
C ILE A 410 -7.40 6.39 -5.92
N SER A 411 -6.82 7.09 -6.91
CA SER A 411 -7.58 7.52 -8.08
C SER A 411 -8.20 6.31 -8.79
N GLY A 412 -9.44 6.44 -9.27
CA GLY A 412 -10.14 5.39 -10.02
C GLY A 412 -10.47 4.09 -9.27
N ASN A 413 -10.20 3.98 -7.97
CA ASN A 413 -10.40 2.76 -7.18
C ASN A 413 -9.56 1.54 -7.66
N PHE A 414 -8.42 1.82 -8.30
CA PHE A 414 -7.44 0.84 -8.78
C PHE A 414 -6.59 0.25 -7.65
N GLU A 415 -5.44 -0.30 -8.03
CA GLU A 415 -4.49 -1.00 -7.19
C GLU A 415 -3.06 -0.54 -7.48
N ASN A 416 -2.19 -0.82 -6.53
CA ASN A 416 -0.75 -0.85 -6.73
C ASN A 416 -0.37 -2.32 -6.88
N THR A 417 0.36 -2.65 -7.94
CA THR A 417 0.72 -4.04 -8.28
C THR A 417 2.21 -4.13 -8.54
N GLY A 418 2.86 -5.10 -7.90
CA GLY A 418 4.23 -5.50 -8.23
C GLY A 418 4.25 -6.63 -9.22
N TYR A 419 5.10 -6.48 -10.22
CA TYR A 419 5.38 -7.47 -11.25
C TYR A 419 6.86 -7.82 -11.19
N SER A 420 7.20 -9.10 -11.18
CA SER A 420 8.58 -9.55 -11.10
C SER A 420 8.87 -10.66 -12.10
N ARG A 421 10.15 -10.86 -12.40
CA ARG A 421 10.60 -12.16 -12.92
C ARG A 421 10.44 -13.20 -11.81
N PRO A 422 10.03 -14.44 -12.14
CA PRO A 422 9.97 -15.52 -11.15
C PRO A 422 11.29 -15.66 -10.37
N GLY A 423 11.23 -15.65 -9.04
CA GLY A 423 12.39 -15.70 -8.15
C GLY A 423 13.04 -14.35 -7.85
N LYS A 424 12.48 -13.23 -8.34
CA LYS A 424 12.94 -11.85 -8.08
C LYS A 424 11.91 -11.02 -7.31
N GLU A 425 10.87 -11.67 -6.78
CA GLU A 425 9.80 -11.05 -5.99
C GLU A 425 10.36 -10.28 -4.78
N GLY A 426 9.80 -9.10 -4.50
CA GLY A 426 10.04 -8.37 -3.26
C GLY A 426 9.41 -9.07 -2.05
N LEU A 427 10.20 -9.85 -1.31
CA LEU A 427 9.74 -10.69 -0.21
C LEU A 427 9.24 -9.87 0.98
N TYR A 428 9.95 -8.79 1.33
CA TYR A 428 9.50 -7.86 2.38
C TYR A 428 8.12 -7.30 2.08
N ASN A 429 7.84 -6.94 0.81
CA ASN A 429 6.54 -6.40 0.42
C ASN A 429 5.41 -7.40 0.64
N ILE A 430 5.60 -8.67 0.31
CA ILE A 430 4.61 -9.73 0.57
C ILE A 430 4.40 -9.88 2.08
N LEU A 431 5.48 -10.03 2.86
CA LEU A 431 5.40 -10.26 4.32
C LEU A 431 4.72 -9.10 5.06
N MET A 432 5.05 -7.86 4.67
CA MET A 432 4.48 -6.64 5.21
C MET A 432 3.00 -6.48 4.83
N MET A 433 2.62 -6.86 3.60
CA MET A 433 1.21 -6.80 3.18
C MET A 433 0.42 -7.92 3.83
N GLU A 434 0.86 -9.17 3.73
CA GLU A 434 0.13 -10.33 4.24
C GLU A 434 0.07 -10.37 5.77
N GLU A 435 0.91 -9.60 6.47
CA GLU A 435 0.93 -9.50 7.93
C GLU A 435 1.08 -10.88 8.61
N VAL A 436 1.90 -11.74 8.00
CA VAL A 436 2.15 -13.12 8.46
C VAL A 436 3.32 -13.24 9.43
N GLN A 437 4.02 -12.13 9.69
CA GLN A 437 5.06 -12.06 10.72
C GLN A 437 5.19 -10.65 11.30
N SER A 438 5.94 -10.54 12.39
CA SER A 438 6.25 -9.25 13.01
C SER A 438 7.21 -8.45 12.12
N ILE A 439 6.96 -7.13 12.04
CA ILE A 439 7.81 -6.16 11.37
C ILE A 439 8.39 -5.22 12.43
N VAL A 440 9.68 -5.35 12.71
CA VAL A 440 10.40 -4.44 13.61
C VAL A 440 10.86 -3.25 12.77
N ALA A 441 10.35 -2.06 13.05
CA ALA A 441 10.67 -0.86 12.29
C ALA A 441 11.52 0.09 13.13
N ILE A 442 12.68 0.50 12.61
CA ILE A 442 13.69 1.32 13.26
C ILE A 442 13.78 2.69 12.59
N GLY A 443 14.00 3.75 13.37
CA GLY A 443 14.17 5.11 12.87
C GLY A 443 12.93 5.98 12.98
N ALA A 444 13.10 7.28 12.76
CA ALA A 444 12.04 8.28 12.94
C ALA A 444 10.88 8.08 11.94
N GLY A 445 9.66 8.25 12.43
CA GLY A 445 8.42 8.14 11.66
C GLY A 445 8.06 6.73 11.22
N THR A 446 8.71 5.72 11.78
CA THR A 446 8.44 4.31 11.49
C THR A 446 7.46 3.69 12.47
N VAL A 447 6.84 2.58 12.07
CA VAL A 447 5.81 1.88 12.84
C VAL A 447 6.16 0.40 12.92
N THR A 448 6.51 -0.06 14.12
CA THR A 448 6.66 -1.48 14.39
C THR A 448 5.29 -2.14 14.45
N LYS A 449 5.16 -3.33 13.86
CA LYS A 449 3.98 -4.20 13.97
C LYS A 449 4.37 -5.53 14.61
N ARG A 450 3.82 -5.85 15.77
CA ARG A 450 3.90 -7.18 16.39
C ARG A 450 2.70 -8.00 15.94
N LEU A 451 2.93 -9.17 15.36
CA LEU A 451 1.89 -10.18 15.14
C LEU A 451 1.73 -10.99 16.43
N LEU A 452 0.49 -11.13 16.90
CA LEU A 452 0.12 -11.93 18.07
C LEU A 452 -0.35 -13.33 17.64
N ASP A 453 -0.35 -14.28 18.58
CA ASP A 453 -0.74 -15.67 18.34
C ASP A 453 -2.20 -15.83 17.89
N ASP A 454 -3.06 -14.86 18.21
CA ASP A 454 -4.47 -14.82 17.77
C ASP A 454 -4.65 -14.23 16.35
N GLY A 455 -3.54 -13.89 15.67
CA GLY A 455 -3.51 -13.29 14.35
C GLY A 455 -3.73 -11.78 14.33
N ASN A 456 -3.94 -11.12 15.47
CA ASN A 456 -4.05 -9.67 15.53
C ASN A 456 -2.67 -9.00 15.52
N THR A 457 -2.64 -7.74 15.05
CA THR A 457 -1.41 -6.94 15.07
C THR A 457 -1.51 -5.80 16.09
N VAL A 458 -0.46 -5.63 16.90
CA VAL A 458 -0.28 -4.46 17.77
C VAL A 458 0.81 -3.56 17.18
N ARG A 459 0.63 -2.25 17.30
CA ARG A 459 1.54 -1.26 16.71
C ARG A 459 2.29 -0.47 17.77
N CYS A 460 3.54 -0.13 17.47
CA CYS A 460 4.34 0.81 18.24
C CYS A 460 4.96 1.82 17.27
N ASP A 461 4.49 3.06 17.33
CA ASP A 461 4.98 4.16 16.51
C ASP A 461 6.21 4.82 17.17
N THR A 462 7.17 5.21 16.34
CA THR A 462 8.25 6.13 16.72
C THR A 462 7.84 7.57 16.45
N HIS A 463 8.56 8.53 17.06
CA HIS A 463 8.36 9.94 16.75
C HIS A 463 8.61 10.22 15.27
N LYS A 464 7.68 10.94 14.63
CA LYS A 464 7.85 11.42 13.25
C LYS A 464 8.90 12.53 13.16
N ASP A 465 9.01 13.34 14.21
CA ASP A 465 10.02 14.38 14.27
C ASP A 465 11.39 13.79 14.58
N VAL A 466 12.38 14.08 13.73
CA VAL A 466 13.72 13.50 13.82
C VAL A 466 14.46 14.00 15.06
N GLU A 467 14.27 15.27 15.45
CA GLU A 467 14.91 15.80 16.65
C GLU A 467 14.29 15.20 17.91
N LEU A 468 12.97 15.11 17.97
CA LEU A 468 12.28 14.46 19.07
C LEU A 468 12.63 12.97 19.17
N TYR A 469 12.71 12.27 18.03
CA TYR A 469 13.16 10.87 17.97
C TYR A 469 14.57 10.69 18.56
N MET A 470 15.52 11.55 18.21
CA MET A 470 16.88 11.46 18.75
C MET A 470 16.94 11.79 20.24
N ASN A 471 16.21 12.82 20.67
CA ASN A 471 16.19 13.25 22.08
C ASN A 471 15.51 12.23 23.00
N GLU A 472 14.52 11.49 22.49
CA GLU A 472 13.71 10.53 23.25
C GLU A 472 13.96 9.08 22.82
N ILE A 473 15.14 8.78 22.28
CA ILE A 473 15.49 7.45 21.77
C ILE A 473 15.36 6.34 22.83
N ASP A 474 15.69 6.65 24.08
CA ASP A 474 15.50 5.72 25.21
C ASP A 474 14.04 5.36 25.44
N GLU A 475 13.15 6.33 25.28
CA GLU A 475 11.71 6.09 25.36
C GLU A 475 11.23 5.23 24.19
N MET A 476 11.73 5.46 22.97
CA MET A 476 11.36 4.66 21.79
C MET A 476 11.74 3.19 21.99
N VAL A 477 12.95 2.94 22.50
CA VAL A 477 13.42 1.59 22.85
C VAL A 477 12.57 1.00 23.98
N ALA A 478 12.24 1.77 25.03
CA ALA A 478 11.40 1.29 26.13
C ALA A 478 9.99 0.89 25.67
N ARG A 479 9.38 1.65 24.75
CA ARG A 479 8.07 1.30 24.15
C ARG A 479 8.14 -0.02 23.38
N LYS A 480 9.20 -0.25 22.61
CA LYS A 480 9.43 -1.52 21.90
C LYS A 480 9.74 -2.69 22.85
N ARG A 481 10.47 -2.44 23.94
CA ARG A 481 10.71 -3.42 25.01
C ARG A 481 9.39 -3.88 25.60
N LYS A 482 8.52 -2.94 25.99
CA LYS A 482 7.16 -3.26 26.44
C LYS A 482 6.34 -4.00 25.39
N LEU A 483 6.52 -3.69 24.11
CA LEU A 483 5.79 -4.36 23.05
C LEU A 483 6.21 -5.82 22.88
N PHE A 484 7.48 -6.19 23.08
CA PHE A 484 8.00 -7.52 22.72
C PHE A 484 8.41 -8.40 23.89
N MET A 485 8.75 -7.81 25.04
CA MET A 485 9.32 -8.53 26.19
C MET A 485 8.42 -8.53 27.43
N ASP A 486 7.47 -7.60 27.50
CA ASP A 486 6.40 -7.59 28.51
C ASP A 486 5.13 -8.21 27.91
#